data_AF-A0A0F9BVE3-F1
#
_entry.id   AF-A0A0F9BVE3-F1
#
_cell.length_a   1.000
_cell.length_b   1.000
_cell.length_c   1.000
_cell.angle_alpha   90.00
_cell.angle_beta   90.00
_cell.angle_gamma   90.00
#
_symmetry.space_group_name_H-M   'P 1'
#
loop_
_entity.id
_entity.type
_entity.pdbx_description
1 polymer ?
#
loop_
_entity_poly.entity_id
_entity_poly.type
_entity_poly.pdbx_seq_one_letter_code
_entity_poly.pdbx_strand_id
1 'polypeptide(L)' 'MINSRSDIINTLIENNEYTRYLEIGVRDNKNFNRILAPHKDGVDPAGRCNYVMTSDKFFSSIPSNQMYDIVFI' A
#
# COMPACT_ATOMS: atom_id res chain seq x y z
N MET A 1 16.59 2.53 -14.94
CA MET A 1 17.38 2.07 -13.77
C MET A 1 16.47 2.16 -12.56
N ILE A 2 16.31 1.07 -11.81
CA ILE A 2 15.49 1.03 -10.59
C ILE A 2 16.29 1.72 -9.47
N ASN A 3 15.78 2.83 -8.92
CA ASN A 3 16.55 3.67 -7.99
C ASN A 3 15.84 3.88 -6.64
N SER A 4 14.60 3.38 -6.50
CA SER A 4 13.82 3.53 -5.29
C SER A 4 12.88 2.36 -5.07
N ARG A 5 12.42 2.19 -3.82
CA ARG A 5 11.38 1.21 -3.45
C ARG A 5 10.12 1.36 -4.30
N SER A 6 9.73 2.59 -4.64
CA SER A 6 8.58 2.86 -5.49
C SER A 6 8.79 2.35 -6.91
N ASP A 7 10.03 2.45 -7.44
CA ASP A 7 10.34 1.92 -8.77
C ASP A 7 10.25 0.40 -8.79
N ILE A 8 10.74 -0.28 -7.74
CA ILE A 8 10.60 -1.75 -7.60
C ILE A 8 9.12 -2.14 -7.59
N ILE A 9 8.32 -1.47 -6.74
CA ILE A 9 6.88 -1.76 -6.60
C ILE A 9 6.16 -1.50 -7.92
N ASN A 10 6.43 -0.39 -8.60
CA ASN A 10 5.80 -0.06 -9.88
C ASN A 10 6.22 -1.02 -11.00
N THR A 11 7.47 -1.47 -11.04
CA THR A 11 7.90 -2.53 -11.97
C THR A 11 7.17 -3.85 -11.71
N LEU A 12 6.92 -4.22 -10.45
CA LEU A 12 6.12 -5.40 -10.13
C LEU A 12 4.66 -5.23 -10.54
N ILE A 13 4.09 -4.05 -10.31
CA ILE A 13 2.72 -3.71 -10.73
C ILE A 13 2.57 -3.83 -12.25
N GLU A 14 3.49 -3.21 -13.00
CA GLU A 14 3.46 -3.22 -14.46
C GLU A 14 3.66 -4.63 -15.04
N ASN A 15 4.64 -5.38 -14.54
CA ASN A 15 4.98 -6.70 -15.10
C ASN A 15 3.95 -7.80 -14.80
N ASN A 16 3.14 -7.64 -13.75
CA ASN A 16 2.18 -8.65 -13.30
C ASN A 16 0.72 -8.18 -13.36
N GLU A 17 0.47 -6.99 -13.93
CA GLU A 17 -0.87 -6.38 -14.01
C GLU A 17 -1.57 -6.29 -12.64
N TYR A 18 -0.80 -6.06 -11.57
CA TYR A 18 -1.35 -5.97 -10.22
C TYR A 18 -2.20 -4.72 -10.04
N THR A 19 -3.28 -4.85 -9.28
CA THR A 19 -4.30 -3.80 -9.17
C THR A 19 -4.49 -3.28 -7.75
N ARG A 20 -4.17 -4.08 -6.72
CA ARG A 20 -4.43 -3.75 -5.31
C ARG A 20 -3.16 -3.71 -4.47
N TYR A 21 -2.87 -2.53 -3.94
CA TYR A 21 -1.70 -2.25 -3.09
C TYR A 21 -2.12 -1.84 -1.68
N LEU A 22 -1.45 -2.39 -0.66
CA LEU A 22 -1.58 -2.00 0.74
C LEU A 22 -0.23 -1.49 1.27
N GLU A 23 -0.24 -0.33 1.91
CA GLU A 23 0.92 0.18 2.66
C GLU A 23 0.58 0.33 4.14
N ILE A 24 1.33 -0.36 4.99
CA ILE A 24 1.27 -0.22 6.45
C ILE A 24 2.42 0.69 6.88
N GLY A 25 2.16 1.70 7.72
CA GLY A 25 3.18 2.64 8.17
C GLY A 25 3.54 3.72 7.13
N VAL A 26 2.52 4.31 6.51
CA VAL A 26 2.61 5.30 5.41
C VAL A 26 3.43 6.56 5.75
N ARG A 27 3.44 6.98 7.02
CA ARG A 27 4.14 8.18 7.53
C ARG A 27 3.81 9.44 6.72
N ASP A 28 4.78 9.92 5.92
CA ASP A 28 4.73 11.15 5.14
C ASP A 28 4.27 10.94 3.69
N ASN A 29 3.74 9.76 3.34
CA ASN A 29 3.22 9.38 2.02
C ASN A 29 4.24 9.42 0.87
N LYS A 30 5.55 9.55 1.14
CA LYS A 30 6.56 9.67 0.08
C LYS A 30 6.56 8.47 -0.87
N ASN A 31 6.35 7.27 -0.34
CA ASN A 31 6.23 6.06 -1.14
C ASN A 31 4.81 5.93 -1.71
N PHE A 32 3.80 5.92 -0.84
CA PHE A 32 2.39 5.76 -1.19
C PHE A 32 1.93 6.61 -2.39
N ASN A 33 2.33 7.87 -2.44
CA ASN A 33 1.96 8.81 -3.51
C ASN A 33 2.59 8.46 -4.87
N ARG A 34 3.69 7.72 -4.89
CA ARG A 34 4.41 7.33 -6.12
C ARG A 34 3.96 5.98 -6.67
N ILE A 35 3.18 5.21 -5.92
CA ILE A 35 2.69 3.89 -6.35
C ILE A 35 1.59 4.05 -7.40
N LEU A 36 1.66 3.25 -8.47
CA LEU A 36 0.79 3.35 -9.65
C LEU A 36 -0.37 2.34 -9.67
N ALA A 37 -0.51 1.51 -8.64
CA ALA A 37 -1.64 0.58 -8.54
C ALA A 37 -2.98 1.34 -8.58
N PRO A 38 -3.97 0.88 -9.37
CA PRO A 38 -5.32 1.45 -9.43
C PRO A 38 -6.00 1.59 -8.07
N HIS A 39 -5.91 0.57 -7.22
CA HIS A 39 -6.45 0.58 -5.86
C HIS A 39 -5.32 0.59 -4.84
N LYS A 40 -5.31 1.59 -3.96
CA LYS A 40 -4.28 1.76 -2.93
C LYS A 40 -4.92 2.08 -1.58
N ASP A 41 -4.59 1.28 -0.59
CA ASP A 41 -4.98 1.52 0.81
C ASP A 41 -3.74 1.80 1.65
N GLY A 42 -3.75 2.91 2.38
CA GLY A 42 -2.71 3.29 3.33
C GLY A 42 -3.23 3.23 4.77
N VAL A 43 -2.47 2.58 5.65
CA VAL A 43 -2.80 2.40 7.07
C VAL A 43 -1.68 2.91 7.96
N ASP A 44 -1.96 3.87 8.82
CA ASP A 44 -0.99 4.42 9.77
C ASP A 44 -1.70 5.18 10.90
N PRO A 45 -1.49 4.87 12.19
CA PRO A 45 -2.13 5.59 13.29
C PRO A 45 -1.66 7.05 13.45
N ALA A 46 -0.49 7.40 12.92
CA ALA A 46 0.11 8.74 12.98
C ALA A 46 0.24 9.41 11.60
N GLY A 47 -0.08 8.69 10.52
CA GLY A 47 0.08 9.16 9.14
C GLY A 47 -1.14 9.88 8.59
N ARG A 48 -0.93 10.60 7.48
CA ARG A 48 -2.01 11.19 6.67
C ARG A 48 -2.42 10.20 5.58
N CYS A 49 -3.15 9.16 5.93
CA CYS A 49 -3.49 8.07 5.01
C CYS A 49 -5.01 7.80 4.97
N ASN A 50 -5.43 6.83 4.15
CA ASN A 50 -6.84 6.43 4.04
C ASN A 50 -7.41 5.97 5.39
N TYR A 51 -6.63 5.19 6.13
CA TYR A 51 -7.04 4.55 7.38
C TYR A 51 -6.12 4.97 8.52
N VAL A 52 -6.50 6.04 9.23
CA VAL A 52 -5.78 6.55 10.40
C VAL A 52 -6.08 5.67 11.62
N MET A 53 -5.45 4.49 11.67
CA MET A 53 -5.60 3.48 12.72
C MET A 53 -4.41 2.52 12.74
N THR A 54 -4.36 1.63 13.74
CA THR A 54 -3.40 0.53 13.78
C THR A 54 -3.75 -0.56 12.75
N SER A 55 -2.74 -1.30 12.30
CA SER A 55 -2.93 -2.44 11.38
C SER A 55 -3.87 -3.50 11.94
N ASP A 56 -3.81 -3.80 13.24
CA ASP A 56 -4.71 -4.78 13.88
C ASP A 56 -6.18 -4.41 13.72
N LYS A 57 -6.49 -3.12 13.92
CA LYS A 57 -7.85 -2.60 13.75
C LYS A 57 -8.27 -2.62 12.28
N PHE A 58 -7.36 -2.27 11.38
CA PHE A 58 -7.61 -2.34 9.94
C PHE A 58 -7.93 -3.78 9.49
N PHE A 59 -7.10 -4.76 9.82
CA PHE A 59 -7.32 -6.15 9.44
C PHE A 59 -8.58 -6.75 10.07
N SER A 60 -8.96 -6.32 11.28
CA SER A 60 -10.24 -6.70 11.89
C SER A 60 -11.47 -6.07 11.22
N SER A 61 -11.28 -5.01 10.44
CA SER A 61 -12.38 -4.23 9.83
C SER A 61 -12.68 -4.61 8.37
N ILE A 62 -11.73 -5.24 7.68
CA ILE A 62 -11.89 -5.65 6.29
C ILE A 62 -12.44 -7.08 6.19
N PRO A 63 -13.11 -7.45 5.10
CA PRO A 63 -13.50 -8.83 4.85
C PRO A 63 -12.30 -9.78 4.88
N SER A 64 -12.47 -10.98 5.45
CA SER A 64 -11.38 -11.98 5.55
C SER A 64 -10.88 -12.51 4.20
N ASN A 65 -11.68 -12.35 3.15
CA ASN A 65 -11.33 -12.70 1.78
C ASN A 65 -10.76 -11.51 0.98
N GLN A 66 -10.51 -10.37 1.62
CA GLN A 66 -9.89 -9.22 0.97
C GLN A 66 -8.41 -9.51 0.69
N MET A 67 -8.06 -9.65 -0.59
CA MET A 67 -6.69 -9.93 -1.04
C MET A 67 -6.01 -8.68 -1.58
N TYR A 68 -4.71 -8.52 -1.32
CA TYR A 68 -3.86 -7.51 -1.94
C TYR A 68 -2.77 -8.21 -2.75
N ASP A 69 -2.40 -7.61 -3.88
CA ASP A 69 -1.35 -8.15 -4.74
C ASP A 69 0.04 -7.82 -4.16
N ILE A 70 0.17 -6.62 -3.57
CA ILE A 70 1.37 -6.18 -2.88
C ILE A 70 0.99 -5.61 -1.52
N VAL A 71 1.70 -6.05 -0.48
CA VAL A 71 1.71 -5.43 0.85
C VAL A 71 3.11 -4.91 1.12
N PHE A 72 3.22 -3.62 1.45
CA PHE A 72 4.46 -2.96 1.81
C PHE A 72 4.40 -2.45 3.26
N ILE A 73 5.49 -2.62 4.00
CA ILE A 73 5.62 -2.31 5.44
C ILE A 73 6.92 -1.52 5.66
#